data_AF-A0A357R463-F1
#
_entry.id   AF-A0A357R463-F1
#
_cell.length_a   1.000
_cell.length_b   1.000
_cell.length_c   1.000
_cell.angle_alpha   90.00
_cell.angle_beta   90.00
_cell.angle_gamma   90.00
#
_symmetry.space_group_name_H-M   'P 1'
#
loop_
_entity.id
_entity.type
_entity.pdbx_description
1 polymer ?
#
loop_
_entity_poly.entity_id
_entity_poly.type
_entity_poly.pdbx_seq_one_letter_code
_entity_poly.pdbx_strand_id
1 'polypeptide(L)'
;LMAHATNDINAIRMAMGPGVLMLTDSLFLTTITVYTMAAKIDWKLTLLALLPLPFLAGLASVFGRHIHVRFRAVQQAFSTLTDRVQETLSGIRVVKSFVQEEAELDRFDAAARSYAVKNLRMVKIWGLMGPMIQLISGISYMIVLGYGGIQVINARISLGEFVAFNAYLGMLIWPMMAVGRVINVLQRGSASMERLNILFNERPEVYDDPATVKPVESLRGQIEFRNLNFSYPDGTQALKNINIKLKQGKTLAIIGRTGSGKTT
;
A
#
# COMPACT_ATOMS: atom_id res chain seq x y z
N LEU A 1 -2.73 -0.35 -15.66
CA LEU A 1 -3.73 0.74 -15.48
C LEU A 1 -4.60 0.57 -14.23
N MET A 2 -5.42 -0.49 -14.10
CA MET A 2 -6.29 -0.67 -12.90
C MET A 2 -5.52 -0.74 -11.57
N ALA A 3 -4.37 -1.42 -11.53
CA ALA A 3 -3.50 -1.45 -10.35
C ALA A 3 -2.95 -0.06 -9.97
N HIS A 4 -2.64 0.79 -10.97
CA HIS A 4 -2.23 2.18 -10.73
C HIS A 4 -3.40 3.01 -10.16
N ALA A 5 -4.59 2.88 -10.75
CA ALA A 5 -5.77 3.62 -10.31
C ALA A 5 -6.26 3.23 -8.91
N THR A 6 -6.00 2.00 -8.46
CA THR A 6 -6.47 1.51 -7.16
C THR A 6 -5.36 1.53 -6.11
N ASN A 7 -4.28 0.79 -6.33
CA ASN A 7 -3.23 0.60 -5.33
C ASN A 7 -2.31 1.81 -5.21
N ASP A 8 -1.89 2.40 -6.35
CA ASP A 8 -0.92 3.51 -6.34
C ASP A 8 -1.58 4.79 -5.82
N ILE A 9 -2.79 5.11 -6.30
CA ILE A 9 -3.57 6.23 -5.76
C ILE A 9 -3.84 6.07 -4.26
N ASN A 10 -4.22 4.87 -3.80
CA ASN A 10 -4.45 4.64 -2.38
C ASN A 10 -3.16 4.81 -1.55
N ALA A 11 -2.02 4.33 -2.02
CA ALA A 11 -0.74 4.51 -1.35
C ALA A 11 -0.36 6.00 -1.21
N ILE A 12 -0.57 6.79 -2.26
CA ILE A 12 -0.36 8.25 -2.25
C ILE A 12 -1.32 8.93 -1.27
N ARG A 13 -2.61 8.56 -1.29
CA ARG A 13 -3.60 9.06 -0.32
C ARG A 13 -3.19 8.76 1.13
N MET A 14 -2.73 7.54 1.38
CA MET A 14 -2.25 7.14 2.72
C MET A 14 -1.00 7.94 3.13
N ALA A 15 -0.11 8.25 2.19
CA ALA A 15 1.06 9.08 2.45
C ALA A 15 0.70 10.54 2.75
N MET A 16 -0.17 11.15 1.93
CA MET A 16 -0.52 12.57 2.02
C MET A 16 -1.52 12.89 3.14
N GLY A 17 -2.39 11.93 3.51
CA GLY A 17 -3.33 12.09 4.62
C GLY A 17 -2.74 11.57 5.93
N PRO A 18 -2.97 10.28 6.27
CA PRO A 18 -2.45 9.67 7.49
C PRO A 18 -0.94 9.85 7.69
N GLY A 19 -0.12 9.69 6.64
CA GLY A 19 1.33 9.82 6.73
C GLY A 19 1.78 11.22 7.19
N VAL A 20 1.17 12.28 6.64
CA VAL A 20 1.44 13.66 7.05
C VAL A 20 0.92 13.93 8.47
N LEU A 21 -0.28 13.46 8.82
CA LEU A 21 -0.79 13.59 10.20
C LEU A 21 0.15 12.91 11.20
N MET A 22 0.57 11.67 10.91
CA MET A 22 1.51 10.93 11.76
C MET A 22 2.88 11.63 11.86
N LEU A 23 3.38 12.21 10.77
CA LEU A 23 4.59 13.03 10.78
C LEU A 23 4.44 14.22 11.71
N THR A 24 3.35 14.98 11.53
CA THR A 24 3.07 16.19 12.30
C THR A 24 2.96 15.86 13.78
N ASP A 25 2.17 14.85 14.13
CA ASP A 25 2.04 14.38 15.52
C ASP A 25 3.40 13.92 16.07
N SER A 26 4.15 13.13 15.30
CA SER A 26 5.44 12.59 15.75
C SER A 26 6.49 13.67 15.95
N LEU A 27 6.48 14.73 15.14
CA LEU A 27 7.45 15.81 15.23
C LEU A 27 6.98 16.90 16.20
N PHE A 28 5.81 17.49 15.97
CA PHE A 28 5.31 18.63 16.74
C PHE A 28 4.86 18.22 18.15
N LEU A 29 4.01 17.19 18.31
CA LEU A 29 3.56 16.81 19.65
C LEU A 29 4.74 16.32 20.48
N THR A 30 5.58 15.43 19.95
CA THR A 30 6.78 14.97 20.68
C THR A 30 7.66 16.14 21.11
N THR A 31 7.98 17.07 20.20
CA THR A 31 8.87 18.19 20.51
C THR A 31 8.25 19.12 21.54
N ILE A 32 6.99 19.53 21.38
CA ILE A 32 6.30 20.45 22.29
C ILE A 32 6.10 19.81 23.67
N THR A 33 5.70 18.54 23.71
CA THR A 33 5.48 17.80 24.95
C THR A 33 6.78 17.61 25.72
N VAL A 34 7.85 17.15 25.05
CA VAL A 34 9.17 17.00 25.69
C VAL A 34 9.72 18.34 26.15
N TYR A 35 9.60 19.39 25.33
CA TYR A 35 10.02 20.75 25.71
C TYR A 35 9.25 21.23 26.94
N THR A 36 7.93 21.06 26.97
CA THR A 36 7.08 21.47 28.10
C THR A 36 7.44 20.73 29.38
N MET A 37 7.62 19.40 29.30
CA MET A 37 8.04 18.58 30.44
C MET A 37 9.41 19.00 30.99
N ALA A 38 10.39 19.21 30.10
CA ALA A 38 11.75 19.54 30.50
C ALA A 38 11.91 20.97 31.00
N ALA A 39 11.31 21.94 30.31
CA ALA A 39 11.51 23.36 30.59
C ALA A 39 10.57 23.89 31.69
N LYS A 40 9.35 23.36 31.81
CA LYS A 40 8.35 23.89 32.75
C LYS A 40 8.14 23.05 34.00
N ILE A 41 8.51 21.76 33.99
CA ILE A 41 8.29 20.86 35.12
C ILE A 41 9.62 20.46 35.74
N ASP A 42 10.32 19.48 35.15
CA ASP A 42 11.59 18.98 35.67
C ASP A 42 12.35 18.24 34.56
N TRP A 43 13.50 18.78 34.17
CA TRP A 43 14.31 18.21 33.09
C TRP A 43 14.94 16.85 33.46
N LYS A 44 15.26 16.61 34.74
CA LYS A 44 15.82 15.33 35.20
C LYS A 44 14.75 14.25 35.16
N LEU A 45 13.56 14.55 35.67
CA LEU A 45 12.41 13.64 35.59
C LEU A 45 12.05 13.33 34.14
N THR A 46 12.08 14.34 33.26
CA THR A 46 11.85 14.18 31.82
C THR A 46 12.83 13.19 31.19
N LEU A 47 14.13 13.39 31.41
CA LEU A 47 15.16 12.50 30.86
C LEU A 47 14.99 11.06 31.36
N LEU A 48 14.73 10.87 32.66
CA LEU A 48 14.51 9.55 33.26
C LEU A 48 13.25 8.87 32.71
N ALA A 49 12.14 9.60 32.60
CA ALA A 49 10.86 9.05 32.11
C ALA A 49 10.89 8.74 30.60
N LEU A 50 11.70 9.46 29.82
CA LEU A 50 11.89 9.21 28.39
C LEU A 50 12.81 8.03 28.09
N LEU A 51 13.72 7.68 28.99
CA LEU A 51 14.73 6.64 28.76
C LEU A 51 14.16 5.28 28.31
N PRO A 52 13.00 4.80 28.82
CA PRO A 52 12.36 3.58 28.32
C PRO A 52 11.71 3.72 26.93
N LEU A 53 11.32 4.93 26.50
CA LEU A 53 10.52 5.11 25.29
C LEU A 53 11.24 4.79 23.96
N PRO A 54 12.55 5.06 23.78
CA PRO A 54 13.30 4.58 22.61
C PRO A 54 13.21 3.06 22.41
N PHE A 55 13.08 2.29 23.49
CA PHE A 55 12.88 0.85 23.40
C PHE A 55 11.51 0.47 22.81
N LEU A 56 10.48 1.32 22.95
CA LEU A 56 9.19 1.12 22.25
C LEU A 56 9.36 1.20 20.73
N ALA A 57 10.12 2.19 20.23
CA ALA A 57 10.38 2.34 18.80
C ALA A 57 11.15 1.11 18.25
N GLY A 58 12.16 0.65 19.00
CA GLY A 58 12.90 -0.57 18.68
C GLY A 58 12.00 -1.81 18.68
N LEU A 59 11.19 -1.99 19.73
CA LEU A 59 10.23 -3.09 19.85
C LEU A 59 9.24 -3.10 18.67
N ALA A 60 8.65 -1.95 18.34
CA ALA A 60 7.71 -1.81 17.23
C ALA A 60 8.36 -2.18 15.89
N SER A 61 9.61 -1.79 15.67
CA SER A 61 10.38 -2.15 14.46
C SER A 61 10.62 -3.66 14.36
N VAL A 62 11.10 -4.28 15.45
CA VAL A 62 11.37 -5.73 15.50
C VAL A 62 10.08 -6.53 15.31
N PHE A 63 9.04 -6.24 16.08
CA PHE A 63 7.75 -6.92 15.96
C PHE A 63 7.14 -6.71 14.58
N GLY A 64 7.20 -5.49 14.04
CA GLY A 64 6.75 -5.17 12.70
C GLY A 64 7.40 -6.05 11.63
N ARG A 65 8.72 -6.25 11.70
CA ARG A 65 9.44 -7.15 10.79
C ARG A 65 8.99 -8.60 10.92
N HIS A 66 8.86 -9.12 12.14
CA HIS A 66 8.41 -10.50 12.37
C HIS A 66 6.96 -10.73 11.93
N ILE A 67 6.07 -9.77 12.21
CA ILE A 67 4.68 -9.79 11.76
C ILE A 67 4.62 -9.80 10.23
N HIS A 68 5.39 -8.93 9.56
CA HIS A 68 5.42 -8.85 8.10
C HIS A 68 5.80 -10.18 7.43
N VAL A 69 6.82 -10.87 7.94
CA VAL A 69 7.24 -12.19 7.43
C VAL A 69 6.14 -13.23 7.64
N ARG A 70 5.50 -13.26 8.81
CA ARG A 70 4.42 -14.22 9.10
C ARG A 70 3.14 -13.89 8.33
N PHE A 71 2.85 -12.61 8.11
CA PHE A 71 1.73 -12.16 7.31
C PHE A 71 1.85 -12.63 5.86
N ARG A 72 3.05 -12.58 5.26
CA ARG A 72 3.29 -13.19 3.93
C ARG A 72 3.00 -14.69 3.92
N ALA A 73 3.41 -15.42 4.95
CA ALA A 73 3.13 -16.85 5.04
C ALA A 73 1.63 -17.15 5.18
N VAL A 74 0.88 -16.31 5.90
CA VAL A 74 -0.58 -16.38 6.01
C VAL A 74 -1.24 -16.11 4.66
N GLN A 75 -0.83 -15.05 3.96
CA GLN A 75 -1.32 -14.71 2.62
C GLN A 75 -1.06 -15.84 1.61
N GLN A 76 0.13 -16.43 1.61
CA GLN A 76 0.42 -17.56 0.73
C GLN A 76 -0.50 -18.77 1.00
N ALA A 77 -0.73 -19.10 2.29
CA ALA A 77 -1.64 -20.20 2.63
C ALA A 77 -3.11 -19.88 2.30
N PHE A 78 -3.50 -18.61 2.43
CA PHE A 78 -4.81 -18.15 2.01
C PHE A 78 -5.00 -18.31 0.49
N SER A 79 -4.00 -17.90 -0.31
CA SER A 79 -4.00 -18.11 -1.76
C SER A 79 -4.16 -19.58 -2.11
N THR A 80 -3.34 -20.47 -1.52
CA THR A 80 -3.45 -21.91 -1.77
C THR A 80 -4.84 -22.46 -1.43
N LEU A 81 -5.44 -22.00 -0.33
CA LEU A 81 -6.80 -22.39 0.05
C LEU A 81 -7.83 -21.92 -0.97
N THR A 82 -7.76 -20.65 -1.40
CA THR A 82 -8.71 -20.08 -2.37
C THR A 82 -8.56 -20.68 -3.76
N ASP A 83 -7.31 -20.90 -4.20
CA ASP A 83 -7.01 -21.53 -5.49
C ASP A 83 -7.62 -22.93 -5.55
N ARG A 84 -7.53 -23.69 -4.44
CA ARG A 84 -8.13 -25.03 -4.34
C ARG A 84 -9.64 -25.00 -4.48
N VAL A 85 -10.30 -24.06 -3.78
CA VAL A 85 -11.75 -23.88 -3.88
C VAL A 85 -12.15 -23.52 -5.30
N GLN A 86 -11.41 -22.61 -5.94
CA GLN A 86 -11.68 -22.19 -7.32
C GLN A 86 -11.51 -23.34 -8.32
N GLU A 87 -10.44 -24.14 -8.19
CA GLU A 87 -10.19 -25.32 -9.03
C GLU A 87 -11.31 -26.36 -8.87
N THR A 88 -11.68 -26.66 -7.62
CA THR A 88 -12.74 -27.64 -7.30
C THR A 88 -14.10 -27.21 -7.85
N LEU A 89 -14.46 -25.93 -7.70
CA LEU A 89 -15.74 -25.42 -8.20
C LEU A 89 -15.77 -25.34 -9.73
N SER A 90 -14.66 -24.94 -10.36
CA SER A 90 -14.54 -24.91 -11.82
C SER A 90 -14.60 -26.32 -12.43
N GLY A 91 -13.99 -27.29 -11.73
CA GLY A 91 -13.94 -28.70 -12.10
C GLY A 91 -15.04 -29.57 -11.49
N ILE A 92 -16.13 -28.99 -10.94
CA ILE A 92 -17.08 -29.73 -10.09
C ILE A 92 -17.71 -30.95 -10.78
N ARG A 93 -17.92 -30.87 -12.11
CA ARG A 93 -18.42 -32.02 -12.89
C ARG A 93 -17.45 -33.20 -12.88
N VAL A 94 -16.14 -32.94 -12.95
CA VAL A 94 -15.10 -33.97 -12.89
C VAL A 94 -15.04 -34.60 -11.50
N VAL A 95 -15.08 -33.77 -10.46
CA VAL A 95 -15.09 -34.25 -9.06
C VAL A 95 -16.30 -35.18 -8.83
N LYS A 96 -17.49 -34.77 -9.29
CA LYS A 96 -18.72 -35.57 -9.18
C LYS A 96 -18.70 -36.83 -10.06
N SER A 97 -18.18 -36.76 -11.28
CA SER A 97 -18.15 -37.91 -12.20
C SER A 97 -17.21 -39.02 -11.73
N PHE A 98 -16.15 -38.67 -11.00
CA PHE A 98 -15.17 -39.61 -10.45
C PHE A 98 -15.38 -39.91 -8.95
N VAL A 99 -16.46 -39.40 -8.34
CA VAL A 99 -16.80 -39.60 -6.93
C VAL A 99 -15.61 -39.25 -6.00
N GLN A 100 -15.01 -38.08 -6.22
CA GLN A 100 -13.81 -37.62 -5.50
C GLN A 100 -14.10 -36.58 -4.41
N GLU A 101 -15.36 -36.42 -3.98
CA GLU A 101 -15.74 -35.38 -3.02
C GLU A 101 -14.99 -35.46 -1.69
N GLU A 102 -14.90 -36.65 -1.08
CA GLU A 102 -14.18 -36.83 0.18
C GLU A 102 -12.70 -36.50 0.05
N ALA A 103 -12.06 -36.94 -1.04
CA ALA A 103 -10.66 -36.63 -1.31
C ALA A 103 -10.41 -35.11 -1.47
N GLU A 104 -11.35 -34.39 -2.09
CA GLU A 104 -11.27 -32.92 -2.19
C GLU A 104 -11.54 -32.22 -0.85
N LEU A 105 -12.45 -32.74 -0.04
CA LEU A 105 -12.70 -32.23 1.32
C LEU A 105 -11.47 -32.40 2.22
N ASP A 106 -10.81 -33.57 2.18
CA ASP A 106 -9.58 -33.80 2.94
C ASP A 106 -8.45 -32.84 2.54
N ARG A 107 -8.32 -32.58 1.24
CA ARG A 107 -7.32 -31.62 0.71
C ARG A 107 -7.66 -30.19 1.13
N PHE A 108 -8.95 -29.82 1.09
CA PHE A 108 -9.41 -28.52 1.60
C PHE A 108 -9.10 -28.38 3.09
N ASP A 109 -9.42 -29.38 3.90
CA ASP A 109 -9.17 -29.39 5.35
C ASP A 109 -7.67 -29.26 5.67
N ALA A 110 -6.81 -29.94 4.93
CA ALA A 110 -5.37 -29.80 5.07
C ALA A 110 -4.89 -28.36 4.78
N ALA A 111 -5.38 -27.75 3.71
CA ALA A 111 -5.07 -26.36 3.36
C ALA A 111 -5.62 -25.37 4.40
N ALA A 112 -6.85 -25.57 4.87
CA ALA A 112 -7.50 -24.75 5.89
C ALA A 112 -6.76 -24.82 7.23
N ARG A 113 -6.33 -26.02 7.66
CA ARG A 113 -5.51 -26.20 8.87
C ARG A 113 -4.15 -25.51 8.74
N SER A 114 -3.50 -25.61 7.58
CA SER A 114 -2.24 -24.91 7.30
C SER A 114 -2.40 -23.39 7.41
N TYR A 115 -3.46 -22.83 6.82
CA TYR A 115 -3.82 -21.42 6.96
C TYR A 115 -4.05 -21.05 8.43
N ALA A 116 -4.85 -21.82 9.16
CA ALA A 116 -5.16 -21.57 10.57
C ALA A 116 -3.90 -21.58 11.46
N VAL A 117 -3.00 -22.56 11.30
CA VAL A 117 -1.76 -22.65 12.06
C VAL A 117 -0.84 -21.46 11.78
N LYS A 118 -0.69 -21.07 10.52
CA LYS A 118 0.13 -19.90 10.16
C LYS A 118 -0.48 -18.61 10.71
N ASN A 119 -1.81 -18.48 10.66
CA ASN A 119 -2.51 -17.32 11.19
C ASN A 119 -2.37 -17.23 12.71
N LEU A 120 -2.55 -18.35 13.43
CA LEU A 120 -2.37 -18.40 14.88
C LEU A 120 -0.93 -18.05 15.29
N ARG A 121 0.07 -18.51 14.53
CA ARG A 121 1.48 -18.15 14.75
C ARG A 121 1.77 -16.66 14.54
N MET A 122 1.06 -16.00 13.62
CA MET A 122 1.16 -14.55 13.42
C MET A 122 0.46 -13.79 14.56
N VAL A 123 -0.78 -14.18 14.89
CA VAL A 123 -1.58 -13.55 15.95
C VAL A 123 -0.90 -13.68 17.31
N LYS A 124 -0.22 -14.79 17.62
CA LYS A 124 0.58 -14.91 18.85
C LYS A 124 1.66 -13.84 18.97
N ILE A 125 2.38 -13.53 17.89
CA ILE A 125 3.40 -12.47 17.90
C ILE A 125 2.73 -11.10 18.04
N TRP A 126 1.66 -10.87 17.29
CA TRP A 126 0.94 -9.60 17.34
C TRP A 126 0.31 -9.34 18.73
N GLY A 127 -0.26 -10.37 19.35
CA GLY A 127 -0.88 -10.30 20.68
C GLY A 127 0.12 -10.02 21.81
N LEU A 128 1.40 -10.35 21.62
CA LEU A 128 2.47 -10.00 22.58
C LEU A 128 2.88 -8.52 22.51
N MET A 129 2.56 -7.82 21.41
CA MET A 129 2.98 -6.43 21.22
C MET A 129 2.36 -5.49 22.26
N GLY A 130 1.05 -5.64 22.51
CA GLY A 130 0.33 -4.82 23.50
C GLY A 130 0.90 -4.92 24.92
N PRO A 131 1.03 -6.13 25.49
CA PRO A 131 1.65 -6.33 26.80
C PRO A 131 3.08 -5.80 26.90
N MET A 132 3.90 -5.94 25.84
CA MET A 132 5.26 -5.41 25.83
C MET A 132 5.31 -3.87 25.79
N ILE A 133 4.39 -3.23 25.06
CA ILE A 133 4.22 -1.78 25.09
C ILE A 133 3.82 -1.34 26.50
N GLN A 134 2.81 -1.98 27.11
CA GLN A 134 2.38 -1.66 28.47
C GLN A 134 3.49 -1.85 29.50
N LEU A 135 4.32 -2.89 29.35
CA LEU A 135 5.46 -3.12 30.25
C LEU A 135 6.47 -1.98 30.16
N ILE A 136 6.90 -1.60 28.95
CA ILE A 136 7.90 -0.54 28.76
C ILE A 136 7.34 0.82 29.17
N SER A 137 6.11 1.16 28.78
CA SER A 137 5.44 2.39 29.22
C SER A 137 5.23 2.39 30.73
N GLY A 138 4.90 1.23 31.32
CA GLY A 138 4.75 1.04 32.75
C GLY A 138 6.02 1.36 33.54
N ILE A 139 7.19 1.03 32.99
CA ILE A 139 8.48 1.43 33.58
C ILE A 139 8.61 2.96 33.61
N SER A 140 8.27 3.66 32.53
CA SER A 140 8.25 5.14 32.53
C SER A 140 7.29 5.69 33.59
N TYR A 141 6.08 5.12 33.72
CA TYR A 141 5.12 5.52 34.76
C TYR A 141 5.62 5.24 36.17
N MET A 142 6.31 4.11 36.40
CA MET A 142 6.94 3.82 37.69
C MET A 142 8.04 4.82 38.05
N ILE A 143 8.86 5.23 37.08
CA ILE A 143 9.88 6.28 37.27
C ILE A 143 9.21 7.59 37.68
N VAL A 144 8.13 7.97 37.01
CA VAL A 144 7.35 9.17 37.36
C VAL A 144 6.78 9.04 38.76
N LEU A 145 6.15 7.92 39.10
CA LEU A 145 5.57 7.71 40.42
C LEU A 145 6.64 7.77 41.54
N GLY A 146 7.78 7.11 41.34
CA GLY A 146 8.86 7.08 42.32
C GLY A 146 9.60 8.42 42.44
N TYR A 147 10.30 8.83 41.37
CA TYR A 147 11.11 10.05 41.40
C TYR A 147 10.23 11.31 41.42
N GLY A 148 9.21 11.37 40.56
CA GLY A 148 8.27 12.51 40.52
C GLY A 148 7.48 12.63 41.82
N GLY A 149 7.04 11.52 42.41
CA GLY A 149 6.37 11.53 43.72
C GLY A 149 7.25 12.13 44.82
N ILE A 150 8.54 11.77 44.87
CA ILE A 150 9.51 12.38 45.80
C ILE A 150 9.67 13.88 45.54
N GLN A 151 9.69 14.30 44.27
CA GLN A 151 9.79 15.73 43.91
C GLN A 151 8.53 16.52 44.34
N VAL A 152 7.34 15.90 44.33
CA VAL A 152 6.11 16.49 44.88
C VAL A 152 6.21 16.66 46.40
N ILE A 153 6.65 15.60 47.11
CA ILE A 153 6.81 15.65 48.58
C ILE A 153 7.81 16.74 49.00
N ASN A 154 8.89 16.90 48.23
CA ASN A 154 9.90 17.92 48.45
C ASN A 154 9.49 19.33 47.96
N ALA A 155 8.24 19.51 47.53
CA ALA A 155 7.69 20.76 46.99
C ALA A 155 8.50 21.36 45.81
N ARG A 156 9.20 20.51 45.05
CA ARG A 156 9.96 20.93 43.86
C ARG A 156 9.09 20.97 42.60
N ILE A 157 8.08 20.11 42.54
CA ILE A 157 7.00 20.15 41.56
C ILE A 157 5.66 20.12 42.30
N SER A 158 4.64 20.76 41.75
CA SER A 158 3.29 20.72 42.26
C SER A 158 2.58 19.41 41.91
N LEU A 159 1.51 19.10 42.64
CA LEU A 159 0.63 17.96 42.30
C LEU A 159 0.02 18.11 40.91
N GLY A 160 -0.33 19.33 40.50
CA GLY A 160 -0.86 19.62 39.17
C GLY A 160 0.16 19.31 38.06
N GLU A 161 1.42 19.70 38.25
CA GLU A 161 2.51 19.37 37.32
C GLU A 161 2.76 17.87 37.25
N PHE A 162 2.70 17.16 38.37
CA PHE A 162 2.82 15.70 38.40
C PHE A 162 1.71 15.00 37.60
N VAL A 163 0.46 15.44 37.74
CA VAL A 163 -0.67 14.91 36.97
C VAL A 163 -0.52 15.26 35.48
N ALA A 164 -0.16 16.50 35.16
CA ALA A 164 0.10 16.92 33.78
C ALA A 164 1.23 16.11 33.13
N PHE A 165 2.31 15.82 33.87
CA PHE A 165 3.42 15.01 33.40
C PHE A 165 2.98 13.59 33.00
N ASN A 166 2.09 12.96 33.78
CA ASN A 166 1.54 11.64 33.46
C ASN A 166 0.70 11.66 32.17
N ALA A 167 -0.09 12.71 31.96
CA ALA A 167 -0.86 12.89 30.73
C ALA A 167 0.07 13.09 29.52
N TYR A 168 1.09 13.94 29.65
CA TYR A 168 2.11 14.17 28.64
C TYR A 168 2.89 12.90 28.29
N LEU A 169 3.26 12.09 29.28
CA LEU A 169 3.91 10.81 29.04
C LEU A 169 3.02 9.87 28.20
N GLY A 170 1.72 9.83 28.47
CA GLY A 170 0.76 9.05 27.68
C GLY A 170 0.67 9.51 26.22
N MET A 171 0.72 10.83 25.98
CA MET A 171 0.73 11.41 24.64
C MET A 171 1.96 11.01 23.83
N LEU A 172 3.09 10.71 24.49
CA LEU A 172 4.34 10.32 23.83
C LEU A 172 4.40 8.85 23.42
N ILE A 173 3.53 7.98 23.94
CA ILE A 173 3.54 6.54 23.62
C ILE A 173 3.26 6.31 22.12
N TRP A 174 2.23 6.96 21.57
CA TRP A 174 1.85 6.76 20.17
C TRP A 174 2.88 7.32 19.17
N PRO A 175 3.40 8.56 19.32
CA PRO A 175 4.49 9.08 18.50
C PRO A 175 5.69 8.15 18.41
N MET A 176 6.14 7.61 19.54
CA MET A 176 7.30 6.71 19.59
C MET A 176 7.07 5.41 18.80
N MET A 177 5.83 4.93 18.78
CA MET A 177 5.42 3.79 17.96
C MET A 177 5.23 4.14 16.47
N ALA A 178 4.91 5.39 16.17
CA ALA A 178 4.57 5.85 14.82
C ALA A 178 5.80 6.11 13.94
N VAL A 179 6.97 6.44 14.53
CA VAL A 179 8.21 6.80 13.81
C VAL A 179 8.52 5.86 12.63
N GLY A 180 8.51 4.53 12.85
CA GLY A 180 8.80 3.57 11.78
C GLY A 180 7.70 3.47 10.71
N ARG A 181 6.44 3.65 11.10
CA ARG A 181 5.29 3.60 10.17
C ARG A 181 5.26 4.81 9.26
N VAL A 182 5.58 5.98 9.79
CA VAL A 182 5.68 7.24 9.04
C VAL A 182 6.61 7.05 7.84
N ILE A 183 7.85 6.59 8.09
CA ILE A 183 8.84 6.38 7.04
C ILE A 183 8.31 5.41 5.98
N ASN A 184 7.71 4.29 6.41
CA ASN A 184 7.20 3.28 5.48
C ASN A 184 6.06 3.82 4.59
N VAL A 185 5.14 4.58 5.17
CA VAL A 185 3.98 5.13 4.47
C VAL A 185 4.42 6.18 3.44
N LEU A 186 5.34 7.07 3.81
CA LEU A 186 5.88 8.09 2.91
C LEU A 186 6.70 7.49 1.77
N GLN A 187 7.59 6.52 2.07
CA GLN A 187 8.36 5.82 1.04
C GLN A 187 7.45 5.10 0.05
N ARG A 188 6.41 4.43 0.54
CA ARG A 188 5.43 3.74 -0.33
C ARG A 188 4.68 4.72 -1.22
N GLY A 189 4.24 5.85 -0.66
CA GLY A 189 3.58 6.90 -1.43
C GLY A 189 4.49 7.49 -2.51
N SER A 190 5.75 7.77 -2.18
CA SER A 190 6.74 8.30 -3.13
C SER A 190 7.01 7.32 -4.27
N ALA A 191 7.24 6.04 -3.98
CA ALA A 191 7.42 5.02 -5.01
C ALA A 191 6.19 4.82 -5.90
N SER A 192 4.97 4.94 -5.34
CA SER A 192 3.73 4.92 -6.12
C SER A 192 3.56 6.16 -6.99
N MET A 193 3.98 7.35 -6.51
CA MET A 193 3.95 8.58 -7.29
C MET A 193 4.92 8.53 -8.47
N GLU A 194 6.12 7.96 -8.28
CA GLU A 194 7.08 7.76 -9.36
C GLU A 194 6.48 6.94 -10.52
N ARG A 195 5.78 5.84 -10.20
CA ARG A 195 5.09 5.03 -11.23
C ARG A 195 3.96 5.78 -11.93
N LEU A 196 3.18 6.58 -11.21
CA LEU A 196 2.12 7.39 -11.83
C LEU A 196 2.71 8.50 -12.72
N ASN A 197 3.84 9.08 -12.33
CA ASN A 197 4.51 10.09 -13.13
C ASN A 197 5.01 9.53 -14.47
N ILE A 198 5.42 8.25 -14.54
CA ILE A 198 5.72 7.61 -15.83
C ILE A 198 4.49 7.68 -16.75
N LEU A 199 3.31 7.32 -16.23
CA LEU A 199 2.06 7.35 -17.00
C LEU A 199 1.61 8.78 -17.37
N PHE A 200 1.73 9.73 -16.45
CA PHE A 200 1.35 11.13 -16.71
C PHE A 200 2.29 11.85 -17.67
N ASN A 201 3.55 11.41 -17.74
CA ASN A 201 4.54 11.96 -18.66
C ASN A 201 4.59 11.22 -20.00
N GLU A 202 3.81 10.15 -20.18
CA GLU A 202 3.71 9.44 -21.44
C GLU A 202 3.13 10.38 -22.52
N ARG A 203 3.85 10.52 -23.63
CA ARG A 203 3.43 11.38 -24.74
C ARG A 203 2.76 10.52 -25.80
N PRO A 204 1.51 10.81 -26.21
CA PRO A 204 0.88 10.10 -27.30
C PRO A 204 1.71 10.23 -28.59
N GLU A 205 1.98 9.12 -29.27
CA GLU A 205 2.64 9.14 -30.58
C GLU A 205 1.77 9.83 -31.64
N VAL A 206 0.45 9.70 -31.50
CA VAL A 206 -0.55 10.37 -32.32
C VAL A 206 -1.33 11.33 -31.43
N TYR A 207 -1.25 12.62 -31.74
CA TYR A 207 -1.97 13.67 -31.04
C TYR A 207 -2.49 14.71 -32.04
N ASP A 208 -3.61 15.33 -31.71
CA ASP A 208 -4.14 16.44 -32.48
C ASP A 208 -3.35 17.71 -32.14
N ASP A 209 -2.54 18.21 -33.08
CA ASP A 209 -1.81 19.47 -32.91
C ASP A 209 -2.72 20.65 -33.31
N PRO A 210 -3.10 21.53 -32.37
CA PRO A 210 -3.98 22.67 -32.66
C PRO A 210 -3.44 23.62 -33.72
N ALA A 211 -2.12 23.62 -33.98
CA ALA A 211 -1.50 24.43 -35.02
C ALA A 211 -1.66 23.85 -36.44
N THR A 212 -1.92 22.54 -36.57
CA THR A 212 -2.07 21.84 -37.85
C THR A 212 -3.51 21.44 -38.19
N VAL A 213 -4.44 21.48 -37.23
CA VAL A 213 -5.87 21.31 -37.49
C VAL A 213 -6.45 22.57 -38.12
N LYS A 214 -6.27 22.73 -39.44
CA LYS A 214 -7.11 23.67 -40.19
C LYS A 214 -8.54 23.09 -40.26
N PRO A 215 -9.59 23.88 -39.97
CA PRO A 215 -10.95 23.42 -40.16
C PRO A 215 -11.11 23.03 -41.63
N VAL A 216 -11.49 21.78 -41.89
CA VAL A 216 -11.75 21.34 -43.26
C VAL A 216 -13.09 21.92 -43.68
N GLU A 217 -13.08 22.94 -44.54
CA GLU A 217 -14.30 23.65 -45.00
C GLU A 217 -15.24 22.74 -45.80
N SER A 218 -14.69 21.78 -46.54
CA SER A 218 -15.49 20.76 -47.25
C SER A 218 -14.68 19.47 -47.49
N LEU A 219 -15.32 18.33 -47.22
CA LEU A 219 -14.78 17.00 -47.52
C LEU A 219 -15.51 16.42 -48.73
N ARG A 220 -14.78 16.13 -49.81
CA ARG A 220 -15.34 15.48 -51.02
C ARG A 220 -15.41 13.95 -50.92
N GLY A 221 -14.85 13.35 -49.87
CA GLY A 221 -14.94 11.90 -49.60
C GLY A 221 -14.13 11.01 -50.55
N GLN A 222 -13.12 11.54 -51.24
CA GLN A 222 -12.14 10.71 -51.96
C GLN A 222 -11.11 10.17 -50.98
N ILE A 223 -10.85 8.87 -51.01
CA ILE A 223 -9.88 8.19 -50.12
C ILE A 223 -8.81 7.52 -50.99
N GLU A 224 -7.55 7.66 -50.60
CA GLU A 224 -6.43 7.06 -51.32
C GLU A 224 -5.40 6.51 -50.33
N PHE A 225 -5.00 5.25 -50.53
CA PHE A 225 -3.84 4.64 -49.88
C PHE A 225 -2.70 4.60 -50.90
N ARG A 226 -1.52 5.06 -50.49
CA ARG A 226 -0.32 5.12 -51.33
C ARG A 226 0.81 4.36 -50.66
N ASN A 227 1.24 3.26 -51.27
CA ASN A 227 2.31 2.39 -50.78
C ASN A 227 2.19 2.09 -49.28
N LEU A 228 0.97 1.82 -48.81
CA LEU A 228 0.69 1.62 -47.40
C LEU A 228 1.33 0.31 -46.93
N ASN A 229 2.19 0.42 -45.93
CA ASN A 229 2.78 -0.70 -45.22
C ASN A 229 2.45 -0.52 -43.74
N PHE A 230 2.00 -1.59 -43.08
CA PHE A 230 1.67 -1.55 -41.66
C PHE A 230 2.06 -2.87 -41.01
N SER A 231 2.65 -2.76 -39.83
CA SER A 231 2.97 -3.89 -38.96
C SER A 231 2.47 -3.59 -37.57
N TYR A 232 1.92 -4.59 -36.90
CA TYR A 232 1.53 -4.47 -35.49
C TYR A 232 2.78 -4.39 -34.59
N PRO A 233 2.65 -3.92 -33.34
CA PRO A 233 3.78 -3.80 -32.41
C PRO A 233 4.50 -5.12 -32.10
N ASP A 234 3.86 -6.26 -32.34
CA ASP A 234 4.43 -7.60 -32.21
C ASP A 234 5.35 -8.01 -33.40
N GLY A 235 5.49 -7.12 -34.39
CA GLY A 235 6.29 -7.35 -35.60
C GLY A 235 5.53 -8.04 -36.73
N THR A 236 4.26 -8.38 -36.54
CA THR A 236 3.44 -9.01 -37.59
C THR A 236 3.14 -8.00 -38.70
N GLN A 237 3.69 -8.24 -39.90
CA GLN A 237 3.40 -7.42 -41.08
C GLN A 237 2.00 -7.73 -41.61
N ALA A 238 1.04 -6.82 -41.37
CA ALA A 238 -0.36 -7.00 -41.75
C ALA A 238 -0.69 -6.45 -43.15
N LEU A 239 -0.07 -5.33 -43.54
CA LEU A 239 -0.25 -4.71 -44.85
C LEU A 239 1.11 -4.49 -45.52
N LYS A 240 1.22 -4.85 -46.80
CA LYS A 240 2.44 -4.68 -47.60
C LYS A 240 2.11 -4.06 -48.95
N ASN A 241 2.67 -2.87 -49.18
CA ASN A 241 2.56 -2.12 -50.44
C ASN A 241 1.13 -1.98 -50.99
N ILE A 242 0.18 -1.61 -50.11
CA ILE A 242 -1.23 -1.46 -50.49
C ILE A 242 -1.45 -0.11 -51.18
N ASN A 243 -2.04 -0.15 -52.37
CA ASN A 243 -2.39 1.02 -53.17
C ASN A 243 -3.87 0.94 -53.57
N ILE A 244 -4.70 1.85 -53.06
CA ILE A 244 -6.15 1.88 -53.30
C ILE A 244 -6.57 3.31 -53.59
N LYS A 245 -7.49 3.51 -54.54
CA LYS A 245 -8.08 4.81 -54.83
C LYS A 245 -9.60 4.69 -54.93
N LEU A 246 -10.31 5.23 -53.93
CA LEU A 246 -11.76 5.27 -53.87
C LEU A 246 -12.27 6.65 -54.29
N LYS A 247 -13.05 6.68 -55.38
CA LYS A 247 -13.67 7.91 -55.89
C LYS A 247 -14.87 8.32 -55.04
N GLN A 248 -15.16 9.61 -55.01
CA GLN A 248 -16.36 10.17 -54.37
C GLN A 248 -17.64 9.43 -54.80
N GLY A 249 -18.50 9.12 -53.85
CA GLY A 249 -19.80 8.47 -54.08
C GLY A 249 -19.72 7.00 -54.51
N LYS A 250 -18.54 6.38 -54.45
CA LYS A 250 -18.35 4.95 -54.74
C LYS A 250 -18.16 4.16 -53.45
N THR A 251 -18.56 2.90 -53.49
CA THR A 251 -18.39 1.94 -52.40
C THR A 251 -17.27 0.97 -52.75
N LEU A 252 -16.38 0.69 -51.79
CA LEU A 252 -15.33 -0.31 -51.92
C LEU A 252 -15.70 -1.54 -51.09
N ALA A 253 -15.65 -2.73 -51.70
CA ALA A 253 -15.72 -4.00 -50.99
C ALA A 253 -14.31 -4.59 -50.85
N ILE A 254 -13.90 -4.89 -49.62
CA ILE A 254 -12.61 -5.54 -49.32
C ILE A 254 -12.89 -7.01 -48.95
N ILE A 255 -12.45 -7.93 -49.80
CA ILE A 255 -12.65 -9.38 -49.65
C ILE A 255 -11.33 -10.12 -49.57
N GLY A 256 -11.29 -11.25 -48.85
CA GLY A 256 -10.07 -12.02 -48.66
C GLY A 256 -10.15 -12.99 -47.48
N ARG A 257 -9.21 -13.94 -47.43
CA ARG A 257 -9.15 -15.00 -46.38
C ARG A 257 -8.84 -14.42 -44.99
N THR A 258 -9.17 -15.13 -43.92
CA THR A 258 -8.80 -14.73 -42.55
C THR A 258 -7.29 -14.46 -42.45
N GLY A 259 -6.91 -13.39 -41.75
CA GLY A 259 -5.50 -12.97 -41.64
C GLY A 259 -4.97 -12.13 -42.81
N SER A 260 -5.76 -11.87 -43.86
CA SER A 260 -5.31 -11.08 -45.02
C SER A 260 -5.27 -9.56 -44.79
N GLY A 261 -5.29 -9.07 -43.54
CA GLY A 261 -5.19 -7.64 -43.21
C GLY A 261 -6.45 -6.78 -43.42
N LYS A 262 -7.63 -7.36 -43.67
CA LYS A 262 -8.86 -6.59 -44.02
C LYS A 262 -9.41 -5.68 -42.92
N THR A 263 -9.11 -6.01 -41.65
CA THR A 263 -9.61 -5.29 -40.46
C THR A 263 -8.59 -4.27 -39.95
N THR A 264 -7.37 -4.32 -40.48
CA THR A 264 -6.28 -3.39 -40.20
C THR A 264 -6.44 -2.13 -41.03
#